data_AF-A0A0N4TGW6-F1
#
_entry.id   AF-A0A0N4TGW6-F1
#
_cell.length_a   1.000
_cell.length_b   1.000
_cell.length_c   1.000
_cell.angle_alpha   90.00
_cell.angle_beta   90.00
_cell.angle_gamma   90.00
#
_symmetry.space_group_name_H-M   'P 1'
#
loop_
_entity.id
_entity.type
_entity.pdbx_description
1 polymer ?
#
loop_
_entity_poly.entity_id
_entity_poly.type
_entity_poly.pdbx_seq_one_letter_code
_entity_poly.pdbx_strand_id
1 'polypeptide(L)'
;MVTAKINSETKMLLLNTIYFNALWKKQFYSGKSLKKTFHISHNNHHRVPMMLLVEELSYYEDFFVRIVKVPFINNEIEMIIILPRIRFDLQNVRKKMTGKNLNHYIKHSVPAKIMLTLPIFELEQEINMEDMLRKLGIADIFNENANFKGISDDPISITNIIHKATFQV
;
A
#
# COMPACT_ATOMS: atom_id res chain seq x y z
N MET A 1 14.53 9.99 -4.42
CA MET A 1 15.41 9.24 -5.34
C MET A 1 16.25 8.29 -4.52
N VAL A 2 15.98 6.99 -4.52
CA VAL A 2 17.10 6.05 -4.34
C VAL A 2 17.64 5.75 -5.73
N THR A 3 18.74 6.43 -6.03
CA THR A 3 19.61 6.05 -7.12
C THR A 3 20.02 4.61 -6.84
N ALA A 4 19.60 3.67 -7.70
CA ALA A 4 20.33 2.42 -7.85
C ALA A 4 21.81 2.82 -7.92
N LYS A 5 22.63 2.40 -6.95
CA LYS A 5 24.07 2.67 -7.00
C LYS A 5 24.66 1.76 -8.07
N ILE A 6 24.44 2.13 -9.32
CA ILE A 6 25.00 1.44 -10.48
C ILE A 6 26.49 1.80 -10.49
N ASN A 7 27.32 0.78 -10.37
CA ASN A 7 28.77 0.89 -10.44
C ASN A 7 29.31 -0.12 -11.46
N SER A 8 30.63 -0.13 -11.68
CA SER A 8 31.29 -1.06 -12.60
C SER A 8 31.15 -2.54 -12.22
N GLU A 9 30.67 -2.85 -11.01
CA GLU A 9 30.46 -4.20 -10.50
C GLU A 9 29.01 -4.69 -10.69
N THR A 10 28.08 -3.80 -11.07
CA THR A 10 26.68 -4.14 -11.27
C THR A 10 26.54 -5.09 -12.46
N LYS A 11 26.11 -6.33 -12.21
CA LYS A 11 25.91 -7.38 -13.23
C LYS A 11 24.47 -7.46 -13.72
N MET A 12 23.52 -7.32 -12.80
CA MET A 12 22.08 -7.38 -13.13
C MET A 12 21.27 -6.53 -12.16
N LEU A 13 20.35 -5.72 -12.69
CA LEU A 13 19.42 -4.88 -11.95
C LEU A 13 17.98 -5.29 -12.28
N LEU A 14 17.16 -5.48 -11.25
CA LEU A 14 15.72 -5.66 -11.41
C LEU A 14 15.00 -4.41 -10.92
N LEU A 15 14.34 -3.70 -11.83
CA LEU A 15 13.59 -2.49 -11.54
C LEU A 15 12.10 -2.72 -11.81
N ASN A 16 11.26 -2.50 -10.80
CA ASN A 16 9.83 -2.50 -10.93
C ASN A 16 9.25 -1.19 -10.40
N THR A 17 8.51 -0.47 -11.24
CA THR A 17 7.85 0.78 -10.87
C THR A 17 6.37 0.67 -11.16
N ILE A 18 5.53 0.99 -10.16
CA ILE A 18 4.08 1.00 -10.27
C ILE A 18 3.58 2.41 -9.97
N TYR A 19 2.83 2.99 -10.90
CA TYR A 19 2.10 4.24 -10.70
C TYR A 19 0.62 3.92 -10.75
N PHE A 20 -0.09 4.19 -9.65
CA PHE A 20 -1.53 4.00 -9.59
C PHE A 20 -2.22 5.35 -9.54
N ASN A 21 -2.91 5.66 -10.65
CA ASN A 21 -3.79 6.81 -10.79
C ASN A 21 -5.10 6.31 -11.41
N ALA A 22 -6.11 6.16 -10.56
CA ALA A 22 -7.41 5.68 -10.97
C ALA A 22 -8.49 6.61 -10.43
N LEU A 23 -9.54 6.77 -11.23
CA LEU A 23 -10.69 7.58 -10.85
C LEU A 23 -11.64 6.75 -10.00
N TRP A 24 -12.11 7.33 -8.90
CA TRP A 24 -13.19 6.76 -8.11
C TRP A 24 -14.45 6.56 -8.95
N LYS A 25 -15.17 5.45 -8.74
CA LYS A 25 -16.48 5.25 -9.38
C LYS A 25 -17.46 6.35 -8.99
N LYS A 26 -17.44 6.73 -7.71
CA LYS A 26 -18.17 7.86 -7.15
C LYS A 26 -17.17 8.85 -6.60
N GLN A 27 -17.14 10.02 -7.20
CA GLN A 27 -16.16 11.05 -6.86
C GLN A 27 -16.43 11.61 -5.46
N PHE A 28 -15.37 11.80 -4.69
CA PHE A 28 -15.47 12.49 -3.42
C PHE A 28 -15.72 13.97 -3.66
N TYR A 29 -16.51 14.57 -2.77
CA TYR A 29 -16.56 16.01 -2.65
C TYR A 29 -15.28 16.50 -1.94
N SER A 30 -14.41 17.16 -2.69
CA SER A 30 -13.19 17.79 -2.20
C SER A 30 -13.29 19.31 -2.29
N GLY A 31 -13.54 19.98 -1.16
CA GLY A 31 -13.50 21.45 -1.08
C GLY A 31 -12.22 21.91 -0.39
N LYS A 32 -11.53 22.93 -0.93
CA LYS A 32 -10.34 23.56 -0.31
C LYS A 32 -10.56 24.00 1.15
N SER A 33 -11.81 24.16 1.58
CA SER A 33 -12.23 24.54 2.94
C SER A 33 -12.41 23.37 3.92
N LEU A 34 -12.44 22.11 3.48
CA LEU A 34 -12.67 20.95 4.34
C LEU A 34 -11.38 20.47 5.04
N LYS A 35 -10.74 21.35 5.80
CA LYS A 35 -9.57 20.97 6.62
C LYS A 35 -10.02 20.39 7.96
N LYS A 36 -9.68 19.13 8.24
CA LYS A 36 -9.90 18.50 9.56
C LYS A 36 -8.57 18.06 10.19
N THR A 37 -8.59 17.87 11.51
CA THR A 37 -7.43 17.38 12.25
C THR A 37 -7.22 15.88 11.97
N PHE A 38 -6.04 15.53 11.47
CA PHE A 38 -5.55 14.17 11.36
C PHE A 38 -4.57 13.89 12.50
N HIS A 39 -4.76 12.77 13.19
CA HIS A 39 -4.01 12.44 14.38
C HIS A 39 -3.02 11.31 14.10
N ILE A 40 -1.73 11.64 14.11
CA ILE A 40 -0.64 10.69 13.91
C ILE A 40 -0.37 9.94 15.22
N SER A 41 -0.36 10.65 16.34
CA SER A 41 -0.22 10.10 17.69
C SER A 41 -0.95 11.00 18.71
N HIS A 42 -0.86 10.66 20.01
CA HIS A 42 -1.48 11.45 21.09
C HIS A 42 -1.09 12.94 21.02
N ASN A 43 0.19 13.21 20.78
CA ASN A 43 0.75 14.56 20.82
C ASN A 43 1.10 15.11 19.43
N ASN A 44 0.91 14.32 18.37
CA ASN A 44 1.22 14.73 17.00
C ASN A 44 -0.03 14.72 16.13
N HIS A 45 -0.44 15.90 15.68
CA HIS A 45 -1.61 16.07 14.83
C HIS A 45 -1.49 17.31 13.94
N HIS A 46 -2.10 17.25 12.77
CA HIS A 46 -2.07 18.33 11.78
C HIS A 46 -3.45 18.55 11.17
N ARG A 47 -3.78 19.78 10.77
CA ARG A 47 -4.97 20.04 9.94
C ARG A 47 -4.63 19.76 8.49
N VAL A 48 -5.28 18.76 7.90
CA VAL A 48 -5.07 18.33 6.52
C VAL A 48 -6.34 18.53 5.69
N PRO A 49 -6.22 18.76 4.37
CA PRO A 49 -7.35 18.69 3.47
C PRO A 49 -8.02 17.31 3.54
N MET A 50 -9.34 17.30 3.66
CA MET A 50 -10.15 16.09 3.62
C MET A 50 -11.09 16.12 2.42
N MET A 51 -11.45 14.93 1.96
CA MET A 51 -12.51 14.70 0.99
C MET A 51 -13.63 13.87 1.63
N LEU A 52 -14.86 14.05 1.16
CA LEU A 52 -16.08 13.48 1.73
C LEU A 52 -16.86 12.72 0.67
N LEU A 53 -17.35 11.52 1.02
CA LEU A 53 -18.27 10.74 0.21
C LEU A 53 -19.41 10.23 1.10
N VAL A 54 -20.65 10.38 0.63
CA VAL A 54 -21.83 9.77 1.25
C VAL A 54 -22.45 8.85 0.20
N GLU A 55 -22.30 7.55 0.38
CA GLU A 55 -22.71 6.55 -0.60
C GLU A 55 -22.98 5.20 0.06
N GLU A 56 -23.71 4.33 -0.63
CA GLU A 56 -23.78 2.91 -0.27
C GLU A 56 -22.46 2.21 -0.67
N LEU A 57 -21.71 1.74 0.33
CA LEU A 57 -20.41 1.09 0.16
C LEU A 57 -20.40 -0.26 0.88
N SER A 58 -19.53 -1.17 0.43
CA SER A 58 -19.28 -2.42 1.17
C SER A 58 -18.55 -2.12 2.47
N TYR A 59 -19.15 -2.48 3.60
CA TYR A 59 -18.69 -2.18 4.94
C TYR A 59 -18.63 -3.42 5.82
N TYR A 60 -17.61 -3.50 6.67
CA TYR A 60 -17.48 -4.50 7.73
C TYR A 60 -16.96 -3.82 8.99
N GLU A 61 -17.44 -4.25 10.17
CA GLU A 61 -16.90 -3.82 11.45
C GLU A 61 -16.99 -4.95 12.48
N ASP A 62 -15.95 -5.09 13.29
CA ASP A 62 -15.96 -5.92 14.50
C ASP A 62 -15.44 -5.14 15.70
N PHE A 63 -14.94 -5.81 16.75
CA PHE A 63 -14.36 -5.14 17.91
C PHE A 63 -12.97 -4.53 17.65
N PHE A 64 -12.33 -4.87 16.53
CA PHE A 64 -10.94 -4.54 16.24
C PHE A 64 -10.81 -3.50 15.13
N VAL A 65 -11.58 -3.63 14.05
CA VAL A 65 -11.45 -2.79 12.85
C VAL A 65 -12.79 -2.35 12.28
N ARG A 66 -12.75 -1.24 11.56
CA ARG A 66 -13.76 -0.82 10.58
C ARG A 66 -13.14 -0.89 9.20
N ILE A 67 -13.88 -1.44 8.24
CA ILE A 67 -13.41 -1.67 6.89
C ILE A 67 -14.45 -1.13 5.92
N VAL A 68 -14.00 -0.35 4.95
CA VAL A 68 -14.81 0.10 3.82
C VAL A 68 -14.09 -0.19 2.53
N LYS A 69 -14.83 -0.66 1.52
CA LYS A 69 -14.32 -0.81 0.16
C LYS A 69 -14.86 0.32 -0.71
N VAL A 70 -13.95 0.98 -1.43
CA VAL A 70 -14.27 2.11 -2.31
C VAL A 70 -13.88 1.72 -3.73
N PRO A 71 -14.85 1.48 -4.63
CA PRO A 71 -14.56 1.05 -5.99
C PRO A 71 -14.03 2.18 -6.87
N PHE A 72 -13.10 1.85 -7.75
CA PHE A 72 -12.73 2.68 -8.89
C PHE A 72 -13.71 2.45 -10.06
N ILE A 73 -13.57 3.25 -11.13
CA ILE A 73 -14.35 3.09 -12.36
C ILE A 73 -14.34 1.63 -12.84
N ASN A 74 -15.45 1.17 -13.42
CA ASN A 74 -15.69 -0.20 -13.89
C ASN A 74 -15.76 -1.31 -12.82
N ASN A 75 -15.56 -1.01 -11.54
CA ASN A 75 -15.55 -1.98 -10.42
C ASN A 75 -14.51 -3.11 -10.52
N GLU A 76 -13.50 -2.98 -11.38
CA GLU A 76 -12.44 -4.00 -11.50
C GLU A 76 -11.43 -3.94 -10.35
N ILE A 77 -11.29 -2.76 -9.75
CA ILE A 77 -10.37 -2.48 -8.65
C ILE A 77 -11.12 -1.73 -7.56
N GLU A 78 -10.82 -2.04 -6.31
CA GLU A 78 -11.34 -1.33 -5.14
C GLU A 78 -10.21 -1.01 -4.16
N MET A 79 -10.28 0.15 -3.52
CA MET A 79 -9.46 0.43 -2.33
C MET A 79 -10.15 -0.13 -1.09
N ILE A 80 -9.42 -0.91 -0.30
CA ILE A 80 -9.87 -1.38 1.01
C ILE A 80 -9.20 -0.53 2.08
N ILE A 81 -9.99 0.25 2.80
CA ILE A 81 -9.52 1.09 3.90
C ILE A 81 -9.80 0.36 5.21
N ILE A 82 -8.75 0.10 5.99
CA ILE A 82 -8.83 -0.55 7.31
C ILE A 82 -8.51 0.48 8.38
N LEU A 83 -9.50 0.81 9.20
CA LEU A 83 -9.39 1.76 10.30
C LEU A 83 -9.46 1.02 11.64
N PRO A 84 -8.40 1.05 12.48
CA PRO A 84 -8.48 0.53 13.84
C PRO A 84 -9.62 1.17 14.62
N ARG A 85 -10.40 0.38 15.37
CA ARG A 85 -11.44 0.93 16.26
C ARG A 85 -10.86 1.66 17.46
N ILE A 86 -9.75 1.14 17.99
CA ILE A 86 -9.02 1.78 19.07
C ILE A 86 -8.06 2.80 18.45
N ARG A 87 -8.15 4.04 18.91
CA ARG A 87 -7.31 5.14 18.44
C ARG A 87 -5.83 4.83 18.71
N PHE A 88 -4.98 5.09 17.72
CA PHE A 88 -3.54 4.82 17.74
C PHE A 88 -3.13 3.34 17.83
N ASP A 89 -4.06 2.40 17.60
CA ASP A 89 -3.81 0.96 17.71
C ASP A 89 -3.38 0.28 16.39
N LEU A 90 -2.97 1.08 15.39
CA LEU A 90 -2.61 0.58 14.06
C LEU A 90 -1.49 -0.48 14.11
N GLN A 91 -0.55 -0.35 15.04
CA GLN A 91 0.53 -1.32 15.20
C GLN A 91 0.03 -2.70 15.62
N ASN A 92 -0.96 -2.76 16.53
CA ASN A 92 -1.54 -4.03 16.96
C ASN A 92 -2.40 -4.63 15.85
N VAL A 93 -3.16 -3.79 15.12
CA VAL A 93 -3.86 -4.22 13.89
C VAL A 93 -2.90 -4.86 12.90
N ARG A 94 -1.78 -4.19 12.60
CA ARG A 94 -0.76 -4.70 11.67
C ARG A 94 -0.16 -6.03 12.13
N LYS A 95 0.16 -6.18 13.42
CA LYS A 95 0.76 -7.41 13.97
C LYS A 95 -0.19 -8.62 13.92
N LYS A 96 -1.49 -8.39 14.13
CA LYS A 96 -2.51 -9.46 14.15
C LYS A 96 -3.12 -9.73 12.78
N MET A 97 -2.94 -8.83 11.82
CA MET A 97 -3.50 -8.97 10.48
C MET A 97 -2.84 -10.15 9.75
N THR A 98 -3.66 -11.13 9.38
CA THR A 98 -3.26 -12.24 8.52
C THR A 98 -4.06 -12.22 7.22
N GLY A 99 -3.60 -12.95 6.20
CA GLY A 99 -4.37 -13.14 4.97
C GLY A 99 -5.75 -13.76 5.22
N LYS A 100 -5.90 -14.60 6.25
CA LYS A 100 -7.20 -15.18 6.65
C LYS A 100 -8.14 -14.10 7.20
N ASN A 101 -7.65 -13.21 8.07
CA ASN A 101 -8.46 -12.11 8.60
C ASN A 101 -8.87 -11.15 7.49
N LEU A 102 -7.93 -10.74 6.64
CA LEU A 102 -8.24 -9.85 5.52
C LEU A 102 -9.30 -10.46 4.59
N ASN A 103 -9.15 -11.73 4.20
CA ASN A 103 -10.14 -12.41 3.37
C ASN A 103 -11.50 -12.54 4.06
N HIS A 104 -11.51 -12.79 5.38
CA HIS A 104 -12.74 -12.81 6.16
C HIS A 104 -13.46 -11.46 6.09
N TYR A 105 -12.76 -10.35 6.34
CA TYR A 105 -13.36 -9.01 6.29
C TYR A 105 -13.89 -8.65 4.90
N ILE A 106 -13.15 -9.04 3.84
CA ILE A 106 -13.56 -8.81 2.45
C ILE A 106 -14.83 -9.60 2.14
N LYS A 107 -14.94 -10.86 2.57
CA LYS A 107 -16.10 -11.72 2.27
C LYS A 107 -17.36 -11.34 3.05
N HIS A 108 -17.20 -10.82 4.27
CA HIS A 108 -18.32 -10.50 5.15
C HIS A 108 -18.69 -9.02 5.13
N SER A 109 -18.07 -8.21 4.27
CA SER A 109 -18.51 -6.84 4.05
C SER A 109 -19.87 -6.82 3.35
N VAL A 110 -20.81 -6.04 3.88
CA VAL A 110 -22.16 -5.90 3.34
C VAL A 110 -22.41 -4.46 2.91
N PRO A 111 -23.31 -4.20 1.94
CA PRO A 111 -23.69 -2.85 1.58
C PRO A 111 -24.24 -2.08 2.79
N ALA A 112 -23.74 -0.86 3.00
CA ALA A 112 -24.21 0.04 4.04
C ALA A 112 -24.09 1.50 3.57
N LYS A 113 -25.00 2.37 4.02
CA LYS A 113 -24.90 3.81 3.77
C LYS A 113 -23.82 4.41 4.67
N ILE A 114 -22.69 4.80 4.08
CA ILE A 114 -21.51 5.28 4.78
C ILE A 114 -21.25 6.75 4.45
N MET A 115 -20.94 7.54 5.49
CA MET A 115 -20.32 8.85 5.35
C MET A 115 -18.81 8.70 5.56
N LEU A 116 -18.06 8.60 4.48
CA LEU A 116 -16.61 8.41 4.48
C LEU A 116 -15.89 9.76 4.37
N THR A 117 -14.97 10.03 5.29
CA THR A 117 -14.03 11.14 5.20
C THR A 117 -12.61 10.60 5.11
N LEU A 118 -11.86 10.99 4.08
CA LEU A 118 -10.49 10.56 3.85
C LEU A 118 -9.59 11.79 3.66
N PRO A 119 -8.35 11.80 4.19
CA PRO A 119 -7.39 12.83 3.80
C PRO A 119 -7.08 12.74 2.30
N ILE A 120 -6.78 13.88 1.68
CA ILE A 120 -6.17 13.93 0.35
C ILE A 120 -4.67 13.71 0.57
N PHE A 121 -4.08 12.71 -0.10
CA PHE A 121 -2.69 12.35 0.13
C PHE A 121 -2.03 11.74 -1.11
N GLU A 122 -0.72 11.89 -1.14
CA GLU A 122 0.16 11.22 -2.11
C GLU A 122 1.15 10.35 -1.33
N LEU A 123 1.31 9.11 -1.77
CA LEU A 123 2.30 8.17 -1.25
C LEU A 123 3.29 7.87 -2.36
N GLU A 124 4.56 8.15 -2.10
CA GLU A 124 5.67 7.65 -2.90
C GLU A 124 6.54 6.80 -1.99
N GLN A 125 6.75 5.54 -2.37
CA GLN A 125 7.63 4.64 -1.67
C GLN A 125 8.60 3.99 -2.64
N GLU A 126 9.86 3.92 -2.25
CA GLU A 126 10.92 3.27 -2.99
C GLU A 126 11.66 2.34 -2.02
N ILE A 127 11.82 1.07 -2.39
CA ILE A 127 12.33 0.02 -1.53
C ILE A 127 13.38 -0.78 -2.29
N ASN A 128 14.58 -0.92 -1.72
CA ASN A 128 15.48 -2.01 -2.12
C ASN A 128 14.97 -3.31 -1.48
N MET A 129 14.55 -4.25 -2.31
CA MET A 129 13.91 -5.48 -1.87
C MET A 129 14.90 -6.55 -1.39
N GLU A 130 16.21 -6.36 -1.55
CA GLU A 130 17.21 -7.39 -1.24
C GLU A 130 17.07 -7.94 0.19
N ASP A 131 17.16 -7.07 1.20
CA ASP A 131 17.06 -7.48 2.61
C ASP A 131 15.76 -8.21 2.92
N MET A 132 14.66 -7.80 2.29
CA MET A 132 13.34 -8.40 2.47
C MET A 132 13.29 -9.79 1.83
N LEU A 133 13.76 -9.92 0.59
CA LEU A 133 13.77 -11.18 -0.15
C LEU A 133 14.69 -12.20 0.52
N ARG A 134 15.87 -11.78 1.00
CA ARG A 134 16.77 -12.63 1.81
C ARG A 134 16.07 -13.14 3.07
N LYS A 135 15.36 -12.28 3.81
CA LYS A 135 14.58 -12.67 5.00
C LYS A 135 13.43 -13.63 4.68
N LEU A 136 12.91 -13.59 3.45
CA LEU A 136 11.89 -14.52 2.95
C LEU A 136 12.49 -15.83 2.41
N GLY A 137 13.81 -16.02 2.48
CA GLY A 137 14.51 -17.22 2.01
C GLY A 137 14.96 -17.16 0.55
N ILE A 138 14.70 -16.05 -0.14
CA ILE A 138 15.17 -15.83 -1.51
C ILE A 138 16.52 -15.12 -1.41
N ALA A 139 17.59 -15.90 -1.22
CA ALA A 139 18.95 -15.38 -1.04
C ALA A 139 19.90 -15.74 -2.19
N ASP A 140 19.70 -16.91 -2.82
CA ASP A 140 20.64 -17.46 -3.81
C ASP A 140 20.82 -16.57 -5.04
N ILE A 141 19.76 -15.85 -5.44
CA ILE A 141 19.76 -14.94 -6.59
C ILE A 141 20.75 -13.77 -6.47
N PHE A 142 21.19 -13.47 -5.25
CA PHE A 142 22.11 -12.37 -4.95
C PHE A 142 23.55 -12.85 -4.73
N ASN A 143 23.79 -14.16 -4.70
CA ASN A 143 25.11 -14.73 -4.46
C ASN A 143 25.88 -14.86 -5.77
N GLU A 144 27.22 -14.84 -5.73
CA GLU A 144 28.05 -14.98 -6.94
C GLU A 144 27.83 -16.31 -7.68
N ASN A 145 27.40 -17.34 -6.95
CA ASN A 145 27.09 -18.66 -7.49
C ASN A 145 25.62 -18.80 -7.95
N ALA A 146 24.89 -17.69 -8.11
CA ALA A 146 23.51 -17.71 -8.57
C ALA A 146 23.41 -18.40 -9.94
N ASN A 147 22.43 -19.29 -10.10
CA ASN A 147 22.23 -19.99 -11.36
C ASN A 147 21.24 -19.25 -12.26
N PHE A 148 21.76 -18.42 -13.15
CA PHE A 148 21.00 -17.70 -14.18
C PHE A 148 21.27 -18.18 -15.60
N LYS A 149 21.60 -19.46 -15.80
CA LYS A 149 21.90 -20.04 -17.12
C LYS A 149 20.77 -19.93 -18.16
N GLY A 150 19.53 -19.66 -17.73
CA GLY A 150 18.43 -19.35 -18.63
C GLY A 150 18.43 -17.92 -19.19
N ILE A 151 19.31 -17.05 -18.69
CA ILE A 151 19.42 -15.63 -19.05
C ILE A 151 20.79 -15.34 -19.68
N SER A 152 21.87 -15.89 -19.12
CA SER A 152 23.24 -15.69 -19.59
C SER A 152 24.11 -16.91 -19.36
N ASP A 153 25.07 -17.14 -20.26
CA ASP A 153 26.12 -18.15 -20.08
C ASP A 153 27.22 -17.68 -19.11
N ASP A 154 27.36 -16.37 -18.92
CA ASP A 154 28.31 -15.78 -17.97
C ASP A 154 27.78 -15.89 -16.53
N PRO A 155 28.66 -16.05 -15.52
CA PRO A 155 28.26 -15.98 -14.11
C PRO A 155 27.73 -14.58 -13.79
N ILE A 156 26.42 -14.48 -13.56
CA ILE A 156 25.74 -13.26 -13.16
C ILE A 156 24.98 -13.49 -11.86
N SER A 157 24.79 -12.41 -11.10
CA SER A 157 23.92 -12.37 -9.92
C SER A 157 23.13 -11.07 -9.94
N ILE A 158 21.98 -11.06 -9.25
CA ILE A 158 21.22 -9.84 -9.08
C ILE A 158 21.96 -8.97 -8.06
N THR A 159 22.41 -7.80 -8.50
CA THR A 159 23.10 -6.83 -7.64
C THR A 159 22.10 -5.98 -6.87
N ASN A 160 20.98 -5.61 -7.52
CA ASN A 160 19.97 -4.74 -6.92
C ASN A 160 18.56 -5.14 -7.37
N ILE A 161 17.58 -5.04 -6.46
CA ILE A 161 16.15 -5.13 -6.78
C ILE A 161 15.46 -3.92 -6.21
N ILE A 162 14.95 -3.05 -7.08
CA ILE A 162 14.31 -1.80 -6.69
C ILE A 162 12.84 -1.88 -7.04
N HIS A 163 12.00 -1.62 -6.05
CA HIS A 163 10.57 -1.47 -6.23
C HIS A 163 10.15 -0.05 -5.85
N LYS A 164 9.52 0.64 -6.79
CA LYS A 164 8.96 1.97 -6.60
C LYS A 164 7.46 1.93 -6.79
N ALA A 165 6.72 2.49 -5.85
CA ALA A 165 5.27 2.61 -5.92
C ALA A 165 4.85 4.05 -5.63
N THR A 166 4.01 4.61 -6.50
CA THR A 166 3.40 5.92 -6.31
C THR A 166 1.88 5.78 -6.40
N PHE A 167 1.19 6.42 -5.46
CA PHE A 167 -0.25 6.40 -5.31
C PHE A 167 -0.76 7.79 -4.94
N GLN A 168 -1.76 8.30 -5.66
CA GLN A 168 -2.33 9.62 -5.43
C GLN A 168 -3.85 9.56 -5.41
N VAL A 169 -4.46 10.19 -4.40
CA VAL A 169 -5.92 10.36 -4.26
C VAL A 169 -6.31 11.73 -3.73
#